data_AF-A0A836K7F5-F1
#
_entry.id   AF-A0A836K7F5-F1
#
_cell.length_a   1.000
_cell.length_b   1.000
_cell.length_c   1.000
_cell.angle_alpha   90.00
_cell.angle_beta   90.00
_cell.angle_gamma   90.00
#
_symmetry.space_group_name_H-M   'P 1'
#
loop_
_entity.id
_entity.type
_entity.pdbx_description
1 polymer ?
#
loop_
_entity_poly.entity_id
_entity_poly.type
_entity_poly.pdbx_seq_one_letter_code
_entity_poly.pdbx_strand_id
1 'polypeptide(L)'
;MKRGTCVRSLATAMTEGATNLKRVFSSFSDDSDGFQWKQRYLQERRDTAMEFLSDLKKRVPIHDAIRQRAIINRNATKDINCAKIFEDLCSTCDTPPERDDSRSVIEEALDDLLLDENAVDRLQHVDRGDVSLLENELFGDEGAGEETIRRWLKLKRDTAEYQSYASIPEGERSSWSAWYLRHIKGKETN
;
A
#
# COMPACT_ATOMS: atom_id res chain seq x y z
N MET A 1 34.78 -38.02 -2.19
CA MET A 1 33.67 -37.73 -1.25
C MET A 1 34.01 -36.49 -0.43
N LYS A 2 33.40 -35.33 -0.70
CA LYS A 2 33.31 -34.20 0.24
C LYS A 2 32.01 -33.42 -0.09
N ARG A 3 30.94 -33.71 0.65
CA ARG A 3 29.77 -32.83 0.79
C ARG A 3 29.86 -32.24 2.19
N GLY A 4 29.54 -30.95 2.33
CA GLY A 4 29.15 -30.43 3.64
C GLY A 4 29.53 -28.99 3.91
N THR A 5 28.90 -28.03 3.22
CA THR A 5 28.66 -26.69 3.77
C THR A 5 27.69 -25.93 2.88
N CYS A 6 26.42 -25.81 3.28
CA CYS A 6 25.58 -24.61 3.06
C CYS A 6 24.19 -24.83 3.70
N VAL A 7 24.09 -24.74 5.02
CA VAL A 7 22.76 -24.61 5.69
C VAL A 7 22.79 -23.53 6.80
N ARG A 8 23.96 -22.98 7.15
CA ARG A 8 24.08 -21.96 8.22
C ARG A 8 23.94 -20.50 7.76
N SER A 9 23.90 -20.21 6.45
CA SER A 9 23.80 -18.81 5.98
C SER A 9 22.38 -18.25 6.00
N LEU A 10 21.33 -19.08 5.92
CA LEU A 10 19.96 -18.57 5.83
C LEU A 10 19.36 -18.20 7.21
N ALA A 11 19.63 -19.00 8.25
CA ALA A 11 19.10 -18.78 9.59
C ALA A 11 19.67 -17.52 10.27
N THR A 12 20.94 -17.19 10.00
CA THR A 12 21.63 -16.00 10.53
C THR A 12 21.10 -14.72 9.88
N ALA A 13 20.80 -14.74 8.57
CA ALA A 13 20.21 -13.59 7.86
C ALA A 13 18.80 -13.25 8.36
N MET A 14 18.00 -14.26 8.76
CA MET A 14 16.66 -14.03 9.29
C MET A 14 16.64 -13.53 10.74
N THR A 15 17.64 -13.89 11.56
CA THR A 15 17.75 -13.42 12.95
C THR A 15 18.34 -12.00 13.05
N GLU A 16 19.32 -11.66 12.20
CA GLU A 16 19.80 -10.27 12.05
C GLU A 16 18.75 -9.37 11.37
N GLY A 17 17.96 -9.92 10.44
CA GLY A 17 16.79 -9.26 9.85
C GLY A 17 15.71 -8.95 10.90
N ALA A 18 15.37 -9.90 11.78
CA ALA A 18 14.32 -9.70 12.80
C ALA A 18 14.65 -8.60 13.83
N THR A 19 15.93 -8.44 14.20
CA THR A 19 16.36 -7.39 15.15
C THR A 19 16.46 -6.01 14.49
N ASN A 20 16.90 -5.94 13.23
CA ASN A 20 16.84 -4.70 12.44
C ASN A 20 15.40 -4.30 12.09
N LEU A 21 14.54 -5.24 11.71
CA LEU A 21 13.12 -4.99 11.44
C LEU A 21 12.40 -4.46 12.68
N LYS A 22 12.67 -5.01 13.88
CA LYS A 22 12.12 -4.47 15.14
C LYS A 22 12.47 -2.99 15.35
N ARG A 23 13.69 -2.57 15.00
CA ARG A 23 14.15 -1.16 15.08
C ARG A 23 13.53 -0.29 13.97
N VAL A 24 13.26 -0.84 12.80
CA VAL A 24 12.60 -0.10 11.70
C VAL A 24 11.11 0.06 11.97
N PHE A 25 10.43 -0.96 12.49
CA PHE A 25 9.02 -0.88 12.87
C PHE A 25 8.78 0.00 14.11
N SER A 26 9.72 0.06 15.08
CA SER A 26 9.62 1.00 16.21
C SER A 26 9.61 2.45 15.76
N SER A 27 10.27 2.77 14.64
CA SER A 27 10.35 4.13 14.12
C SER A 27 9.01 4.75 13.68
N PHE A 28 7.96 3.92 13.53
CA PHE A 28 6.59 4.36 13.23
C PHE A 28 5.79 4.76 14.48
N SER A 29 6.30 4.47 15.69
CA SER A 29 5.69 4.94 16.94
C SER A 29 5.91 6.45 17.15
N ASP A 30 5.11 7.09 18.01
CA ASP A 30 5.06 8.56 18.14
C ASP A 30 6.29 9.20 18.81
N ASP A 31 7.21 8.40 19.35
CA ASP A 31 8.37 8.89 20.10
C ASP A 31 9.45 9.55 19.21
N SER A 32 10.59 9.94 19.79
CA SER A 32 11.70 10.55 19.05
C SER A 32 12.36 9.65 18.00
N ASP A 33 11.99 8.37 17.95
CA ASP A 33 12.49 7.43 16.93
C ASP A 33 12.00 7.83 15.53
N GLY A 34 12.80 7.58 14.50
CA GLY A 34 12.46 8.00 13.13
C GLY A 34 12.47 9.52 12.86
N PHE A 35 13.16 10.31 13.69
CA PHE A 35 13.21 11.78 13.60
C PHE A 35 13.43 12.32 12.17
N GLN A 36 14.31 11.70 11.38
CA GLN A 36 14.67 12.18 10.04
C GLN A 36 13.47 12.23 9.09
N TRP A 37 12.66 11.16 9.03
CA TRP A 37 11.51 11.12 8.13
C TRP A 37 10.34 11.95 8.68
N LYS A 38 10.18 12.01 10.01
CA LYS A 38 9.18 12.86 10.68
C LYS A 38 9.44 14.35 10.43
N GLN A 39 10.69 14.79 10.60
CA GLN A 39 11.10 16.17 10.32
C GLN A 39 10.88 16.50 8.84
N ARG A 40 11.29 15.61 7.93
CA ARG A 40 11.06 15.78 6.49
C ARG A 40 9.57 15.93 6.18
N TYR A 41 8.73 15.07 6.74
CA TYR A 41 7.28 15.14 6.54
C TYR A 41 6.71 16.48 7.00
N LEU A 42 7.06 16.94 8.21
CA LEU A 42 6.60 18.24 8.75
C LEU A 42 7.10 19.42 7.91
N GLN A 43 8.33 19.35 7.42
CA GLN A 43 8.89 20.37 6.53
C GLN A 43 8.14 20.42 5.20
N GLU A 44 7.91 19.26 4.55
CA GLU A 44 7.14 19.18 3.31
C GLU A 44 5.71 19.72 3.49
N ARG A 45 5.06 19.46 4.64
CA ARG A 45 3.75 20.06 4.96
C ARG A 45 3.83 21.59 5.00
N ARG A 46 4.80 22.13 5.71
CA ARG A 46 5.00 23.57 5.88
C ARG A 46 5.31 24.24 4.54
N ASP A 47 6.22 23.67 3.76
CA ASP A 47 6.62 24.21 2.46
C ASP A 47 5.43 24.24 1.50
N THR A 48 4.63 23.17 1.46
CA THR A 48 3.39 23.12 0.66
C THR A 48 2.39 24.20 1.08
N ALA A 49 2.19 24.39 2.39
CA ALA A 49 1.28 25.41 2.92
C ALA A 49 1.74 26.83 2.56
N MET A 50 3.03 27.11 2.75
CA MET A 50 3.63 28.40 2.43
C MET A 50 3.58 28.70 0.94
N GLU A 51 3.89 27.71 0.11
CA GLU A 51 3.82 27.83 -1.33
C GLU A 51 2.39 28.12 -1.82
N PHE A 52 1.39 27.44 -1.26
CA PHE A 52 -0.02 27.68 -1.58
C PHE A 52 -0.50 29.09 -1.15
N LEU A 53 -0.16 29.51 0.08
CA LEU A 53 -0.65 30.77 0.64
C LEU A 53 0.11 32.01 0.12
N SER A 54 1.43 31.92 -0.01
CA SER A 54 2.31 33.08 -0.20
C SER A 54 2.95 33.18 -1.59
N ASP A 55 3.04 32.09 -2.37
CA ASP A 55 3.65 32.16 -3.69
C ASP A 55 2.68 32.69 -4.76
N LEU A 56 2.72 34.00 -4.98
CA LEU A 56 1.93 34.68 -5.99
C LEU A 56 2.28 34.24 -7.42
N LYS A 57 3.51 33.72 -7.65
CA LYS A 57 3.95 33.30 -8.99
C LYS A 57 3.21 32.06 -9.47
N LYS A 58 2.59 31.30 -8.57
CA LYS A 58 1.77 30.13 -8.91
C LYS A 58 0.33 30.45 -9.28
N ARG A 59 -0.13 31.69 -9.03
CA ARG A 59 -1.50 32.14 -9.33
C ARG A 59 -1.62 32.63 -10.78
N VAL A 60 -1.22 31.77 -11.72
CA VAL A 60 -1.13 32.10 -13.15
C VAL A 60 -2.10 31.23 -13.95
N PRO A 61 -2.87 31.81 -14.90
CA PRO A 61 -3.70 31.03 -15.80
C PRO A 61 -2.87 30.03 -16.62
N ILE A 62 -3.41 28.82 -16.79
CA ILE A 62 -2.74 27.76 -17.56
C ILE A 62 -2.66 28.13 -19.05
N HIS A 63 -1.46 28.06 -19.62
CA HIS A 63 -1.17 28.29 -21.03
C HIS A 63 -0.54 27.06 -21.69
N ASP A 64 -0.35 27.09 -23.01
CA ASP A 64 -0.06 25.89 -23.81
C ASP A 64 1.21 25.16 -23.39
N ALA A 65 2.28 25.90 -23.05
CA ALA A 65 3.51 25.30 -22.55
C ALA A 65 3.28 24.48 -21.26
N ILE A 66 2.45 24.99 -20.34
CA ILE A 66 2.08 24.25 -19.12
C ILE A 66 1.22 23.04 -19.48
N ARG A 67 0.25 23.17 -20.40
CA ARG A 67 -0.63 22.06 -20.81
C ARG A 67 0.16 20.91 -21.42
N GLN A 68 1.02 21.21 -22.39
CA GLN A 68 1.84 20.20 -23.07
C GLN A 68 2.79 19.52 -22.09
N ARG A 69 3.50 20.29 -21.25
CA ARG A 69 4.44 19.74 -20.28
C ARG A 69 3.74 18.91 -19.20
N ALA A 70 2.55 19.32 -18.75
CA ALA A 70 1.77 18.55 -17.79
C ALA A 70 1.32 17.19 -18.36
N ILE A 71 0.95 17.14 -19.65
CA ILE A 71 0.60 15.89 -20.33
C ILE A 71 1.82 14.96 -20.41
N ILE A 72 2.98 15.50 -20.81
CA ILE A 72 4.24 14.73 -20.86
C ILE A 72 4.56 14.17 -19.47
N ASN A 73 4.52 14.99 -18.43
CA ASN A 73 4.79 14.55 -17.05
C ASN A 73 3.78 13.50 -16.57
N ARG A 74 2.50 13.63 -16.95
CA ARG A 74 1.46 12.65 -16.60
C ARG A 74 1.69 11.31 -17.25
N ASN A 75 2.19 11.29 -18.49
CA ASN A 75 2.51 10.03 -19.16
C ASN A 75 3.77 9.41 -18.55
N ALA A 76 4.81 10.23 -18.32
CA ALA A 76 6.04 9.76 -17.69
C ALA A 76 5.79 9.11 -16.31
N THR A 77 4.85 9.59 -15.51
CA THR A 77 4.52 8.96 -14.21
C THR A 77 3.68 7.70 -14.34
N LYS A 78 2.89 7.53 -15.40
CA LYS A 78 2.16 6.27 -15.66
C LYS A 78 3.11 5.14 -16.05
N ASP A 79 4.22 5.47 -16.70
CA ASP A 79 5.22 4.51 -17.16
C ASP A 79 6.15 4.05 -16.03
N ILE A 80 6.03 4.63 -14.82
CA ILE A 80 6.78 4.21 -13.64
C ILE A 80 6.15 2.93 -13.09
N ASN A 81 6.80 1.80 -13.36
CA ASN A 81 6.44 0.53 -12.75
C ASN A 81 7.06 0.40 -11.36
N CYS A 82 6.24 0.14 -10.34
CA CYS A 82 6.73 -0.19 -9.01
C CYS A 82 7.47 -1.54 -9.05
N ALA A 83 8.70 -1.58 -8.55
CA ALA A 83 9.42 -2.83 -8.39
C ALA A 83 8.63 -3.74 -7.45
N LYS A 84 8.19 -4.90 -7.97
CA LYS A 84 7.52 -5.92 -7.17
C LYS A 84 8.55 -6.53 -6.21
N ILE A 85 8.27 -6.52 -4.91
CA ILE A 85 9.16 -7.08 -3.87
C ILE A 85 9.08 -8.62 -3.87
N PHE A 86 7.91 -9.15 -4.24
CA PHE A 86 7.69 -10.56 -4.51
C PHE A 86 7.36 -10.69 -5.99
N GLU A 87 8.12 -11.47 -6.74
CA GLU A 87 7.66 -11.94 -8.04
C GLU A 87 6.38 -12.76 -7.83
N ASP A 88 5.43 -12.69 -8.77
CA ASP A 88 4.26 -13.57 -8.82
C ASP A 88 4.76 -15.01 -9.02
N LEU A 89 5.19 -15.64 -7.93
CA LEU A 89 5.67 -17.03 -7.89
C LEU A 89 4.55 -18.03 -8.23
N CYS A 90 3.31 -17.56 -8.43
CA CYS A 90 2.19 -18.33 -8.92
C CYS A 90 2.24 -18.64 -10.42
N SER A 91 3.25 -18.18 -11.17
CA SER A 91 3.48 -18.64 -12.55
C SER A 91 4.13 -20.04 -12.60
N THR A 92 3.60 -21.00 -11.85
CA THR A 92 3.89 -22.43 -12.03
C THR A 92 2.68 -23.14 -12.62
N CYS A 93 2.24 -22.69 -13.78
CA CYS A 93 1.60 -23.54 -14.77
C CYS A 93 1.68 -22.83 -16.11
N ASP A 94 2.23 -23.53 -17.11
CA ASP A 94 2.20 -23.14 -18.51
C ASP A 94 0.75 -23.23 -19.04
N THR A 95 -0.14 -22.34 -18.58
CA THR A 95 -1.47 -22.15 -19.20
C THR A 95 -1.59 -20.73 -19.75
N PRO A 96 -2.04 -20.59 -21.02
CA PRO A 96 -2.09 -19.31 -21.73
C PRO A 96 -3.07 -18.32 -21.06
N PRO A 97 -2.94 -17.01 -21.33
CA PRO A 97 -3.68 -15.98 -20.62
C PRO A 97 -5.09 -15.84 -21.19
N GLU A 98 -6.01 -16.72 -20.81
CA GLU A 98 -7.45 -16.45 -20.88
C GLU A 98 -7.97 -16.13 -19.47
N ARG A 99 -8.20 -14.84 -19.22
CA ARG A 99 -8.62 -14.27 -17.94
C ARG A 99 -10.07 -14.61 -17.54
N ASP A 100 -10.74 -15.51 -18.24
CA ASP A 100 -12.11 -15.95 -17.93
C ASP A 100 -12.18 -17.37 -17.32
N ASP A 101 -11.08 -18.12 -17.28
CA ASP A 101 -11.08 -19.56 -16.98
C ASP A 101 -10.61 -19.94 -15.56
N SER A 102 -10.43 -18.98 -14.65
CA SER A 102 -10.02 -19.33 -13.28
C SER A 102 -11.09 -20.15 -12.56
N ARG A 103 -12.38 -19.84 -12.82
CA ARG A 103 -13.51 -20.57 -12.25
C ARG A 103 -13.71 -21.94 -12.88
N SER A 104 -13.52 -22.08 -14.20
CA SER A 104 -13.65 -23.37 -14.88
C SER A 104 -12.56 -24.35 -14.45
N VAL A 105 -11.34 -23.88 -14.22
CA VAL A 105 -10.23 -24.70 -13.66
C VAL A 105 -10.54 -25.17 -12.23
N ILE A 106 -11.17 -24.31 -11.42
CA ILE A 106 -11.60 -24.66 -10.06
C ILE A 106 -12.76 -25.67 -10.11
N GLU A 107 -13.73 -25.47 -11.00
CA GLU A 107 -14.86 -26.39 -11.20
C GLU A 107 -14.39 -27.78 -11.66
N GLU A 108 -13.42 -27.85 -12.58
CA GLU A 108 -12.80 -29.11 -13.02
C GLU A 108 -12.05 -29.80 -11.87
N ALA A 109 -11.28 -29.06 -11.07
CA ALA A 109 -10.59 -29.61 -9.90
C ALA A 109 -11.55 -30.08 -8.79
N LEU A 110 -12.72 -29.43 -8.65
CA LEU A 110 -13.77 -29.84 -7.73
C LEU A 110 -14.45 -31.13 -8.20
N ASP A 111 -14.71 -31.27 -9.49
CA ASP A 111 -15.27 -32.49 -10.08
C ASP A 111 -14.31 -33.69 -9.90
N ASP A 112 -13.01 -33.48 -10.10
CA ASP A 112 -11.98 -34.49 -9.82
C ASP A 112 -11.91 -34.86 -8.33
N LEU A 113 -12.10 -33.89 -7.42
CA LEU A 113 -12.11 -34.12 -5.97
C LEU A 113 -13.37 -34.90 -5.53
N LEU A 114 -14.51 -34.66 -6.17
CA LEU A 114 -15.76 -35.40 -5.91
C LEU A 114 -15.66 -36.88 -6.31
N LEU A 115 -14.75 -37.22 -7.22
CA LEU A 115 -14.45 -38.59 -7.65
C LEU A 115 -13.40 -39.29 -6.77
N ASP A 116 -12.68 -38.56 -5.90
CA ASP A 116 -11.68 -39.13 -4.97
C ASP A 116 -12.33 -39.62 -3.67
N GLU A 117 -12.39 -40.94 -3.49
CA GLU A 117 -12.95 -41.57 -2.29
C GLU A 117 -12.23 -41.18 -0.98
N ASN A 118 -11.00 -40.64 -1.05
CA ASN A 118 -10.22 -40.19 0.13
C ASN A 118 -10.30 -38.68 0.39
N ALA A 119 -11.07 -37.92 -0.41
CA ALA A 119 -11.17 -36.46 -0.26
C ALA A 119 -11.71 -36.05 1.12
N VAL A 120 -12.64 -36.83 1.68
CA VAL A 120 -13.26 -36.56 2.99
C VAL A 120 -12.25 -36.63 4.14
N ASP A 121 -11.35 -37.61 4.12
CA ASP A 121 -10.31 -37.77 5.15
C ASP A 121 -9.26 -36.64 5.09
N ARG A 122 -9.00 -36.13 3.87
CA ARG A 122 -8.07 -35.01 3.65
C ARG A 122 -8.66 -33.68 4.11
N LEU A 123 -9.95 -33.46 3.84
CA LEU A 123 -10.66 -32.24 4.25
C LEU A 123 -11.00 -32.21 5.75
N GLN A 124 -11.03 -33.37 6.43
CA GLN A 124 -11.26 -33.45 7.88
C GLN A 124 -10.19 -32.71 8.71
N HIS A 125 -9.02 -32.43 8.12
CA HIS A 125 -7.90 -31.77 8.79
C HIS A 125 -7.83 -30.25 8.52
N VAL A 126 -8.76 -29.70 7.73
CA VAL A 126 -8.84 -28.25 7.51
C VAL A 126 -9.43 -27.59 8.76
N ASP A 127 -8.72 -26.60 9.31
CA ASP A 127 -9.21 -25.86 10.47
C ASP A 127 -10.44 -25.03 10.07
N ARG A 128 -11.46 -24.99 10.94
CA ARG A 128 -12.71 -24.26 10.69
C ARG A 128 -12.48 -22.76 10.56
N GLY A 129 -11.39 -22.22 11.12
CA GLY A 129 -10.98 -20.83 10.94
C GLY A 129 -10.60 -20.50 9.50
N ASP A 130 -9.96 -21.45 8.81
CA ASP A 130 -9.41 -21.27 7.47
C ASP A 130 -10.48 -21.42 6.37
N VAL A 131 -11.57 -22.12 6.67
CA VAL A 131 -12.70 -22.32 5.73
C VAL A 131 -13.25 -20.98 5.21
N SER A 132 -13.39 -19.99 6.09
CA SER A 132 -13.91 -18.67 5.71
C SER A 132 -12.93 -17.86 4.85
N LEU A 133 -11.62 -18.12 4.98
CA LEU A 133 -10.60 -17.49 4.14
C LEU A 133 -10.65 -18.10 2.73
N LEU A 134 -10.74 -19.43 2.64
CA LEU A 134 -10.83 -20.17 1.38
C LEU A 134 -12.13 -19.85 0.62
N GLU A 135 -13.26 -19.73 1.33
CA GLU A 135 -14.54 -19.33 0.73
C GLU A 135 -14.45 -17.95 0.08
N ASN A 136 -13.81 -16.99 0.75
CA ASN A 136 -13.61 -15.64 0.21
C ASN A 136 -12.58 -15.60 -0.93
N GLU A 137 -11.59 -16.48 -0.97
CA GLU A 137 -10.64 -16.57 -2.08
C GLU A 137 -11.28 -17.18 -3.34
N LEU A 138 -12.09 -18.22 -3.16
CA LEU A 138 -12.68 -19.00 -4.26
C LEU A 138 -13.95 -18.35 -4.83
N PHE A 139 -14.78 -17.75 -3.96
CA PHE A 139 -16.09 -17.21 -4.31
C PHE A 139 -16.26 -15.72 -3.99
N GLY A 140 -15.26 -15.08 -3.39
CA GLY A 140 -15.35 -13.67 -3.00
C GLY A 140 -15.44 -12.72 -4.18
N ASP A 141 -15.98 -11.54 -3.91
CA ASP A 141 -16.04 -10.42 -4.85
C ASP A 141 -14.66 -9.75 -4.92
N GLU A 142 -14.13 -9.56 -6.13
CA GLU A 142 -12.85 -8.85 -6.37
C GLU A 142 -12.85 -7.42 -5.80
N GLY A 143 -14.03 -6.80 -5.62
CA GLY A 143 -14.18 -5.48 -5.00
C GLY A 143 -14.20 -5.47 -3.47
N ALA A 144 -14.36 -6.63 -2.82
CA ALA A 144 -14.50 -6.72 -1.37
C ALA A 144 -13.21 -6.26 -0.67
N GLY A 145 -13.33 -5.24 0.19
CA GLY A 145 -12.20 -4.69 0.96
C GLY A 145 -11.49 -3.51 0.32
N GLU A 146 -11.83 -3.13 -0.92
CA GLU A 146 -11.23 -1.94 -1.56
C GLU A 146 -11.51 -0.67 -0.74
N GLU A 147 -12.72 -0.51 -0.21
CA GLU A 147 -13.08 0.63 0.65
C GLU A 147 -12.23 0.71 1.92
N THR A 148 -11.93 -0.44 2.52
CA THR A 148 -11.08 -0.54 3.70
C THR A 148 -9.66 -0.09 3.37
N ILE A 149 -9.12 -0.54 2.24
CA ILE A 149 -7.80 -0.13 1.75
C ILE A 149 -7.78 1.38 1.47
N ARG A 150 -8.80 1.92 0.79
CA ARG A 150 -8.92 3.36 0.54
C ARG A 150 -8.94 4.16 1.85
N ARG A 151 -9.62 3.67 2.88
CA ARG A 151 -9.67 4.28 4.22
C ARG A 151 -8.29 4.27 4.89
N TRP A 152 -7.56 3.17 4.83
CA TRP A 152 -6.22 3.06 5.41
C TRP A 152 -5.20 3.94 4.68
N LEU A 153 -5.24 3.94 3.35
CA LEU A 153 -4.34 4.76 2.53
C LEU A 153 -4.64 6.26 2.65
N LYS A 154 -5.88 6.64 2.97
CA LYS A 154 -6.35 8.04 3.01
C LYS A 154 -6.02 8.73 1.68
N LEU A 155 -6.72 8.37 0.61
CA LEU A 155 -6.48 8.92 -0.73
C LEU A 155 -6.43 10.45 -0.72
N LYS A 156 -5.46 11.03 -1.45
CA LYS A 156 -5.23 12.47 -1.53
C LYS A 156 -5.00 13.16 -0.17
N ARG A 157 -4.51 12.44 0.85
CA ARG A 157 -4.23 12.95 2.21
C ARG A 157 -3.67 14.37 2.24
N ASP A 158 -2.74 14.62 1.35
CA ASP A 158 -1.88 15.79 1.37
C ASP A 158 -2.36 16.93 0.45
N THR A 159 -3.21 16.62 -0.51
CA THR A 159 -3.71 17.55 -1.53
C THR A 159 -5.17 17.93 -1.31
N ALA A 160 -5.95 17.05 -0.67
CA ALA A 160 -7.38 17.25 -0.42
C ALA A 160 -7.66 18.51 0.39
N GLU A 161 -6.78 18.87 1.33
CA GLU A 161 -6.92 20.07 2.16
C GLU A 161 -6.99 21.34 1.32
N TYR A 162 -6.17 21.47 0.28
CA TYR A 162 -6.10 22.65 -0.58
C TYR A 162 -7.07 22.60 -1.78
N GLN A 163 -7.62 21.42 -2.08
CA GLN A 163 -8.57 21.21 -3.18
C GLN A 163 -10.03 21.27 -2.73
N SER A 164 -10.29 21.10 -1.44
CA SER A 164 -11.64 21.16 -0.88
C SER A 164 -12.15 22.59 -0.87
N TYR A 165 -13.42 22.78 -1.23
CA TYR A 165 -14.04 24.11 -1.24
C TYR A 165 -14.13 24.67 0.18
N ALA A 166 -13.61 25.88 0.39
CA ALA A 166 -13.67 26.63 1.65
C ALA A 166 -13.13 25.88 2.90
N SER A 167 -12.17 24.98 2.74
CA SER A 167 -11.59 24.17 3.84
C SER A 167 -10.68 24.93 4.80
N ILE A 168 -10.10 26.05 4.35
CA ILE A 168 -9.19 26.90 5.13
C ILE A 168 -9.91 28.22 5.44
N PRO A 169 -10.23 28.49 6.72
CA PRO A 169 -10.90 29.71 7.13
C PRO A 169 -9.98 30.92 6.96
N GLU A 170 -10.55 32.11 6.77
CA GLU A 170 -9.78 33.33 6.46
C GLU A 170 -8.80 33.71 7.56
N GLY A 171 -9.18 33.52 8.83
CA GLY A 171 -8.30 33.77 9.98
C GLY A 171 -7.04 32.89 9.99
N GLU A 172 -7.05 31.76 9.29
CA GLU A 172 -5.93 30.83 9.20
C GLU A 172 -5.11 30.98 7.92
N ARG A 173 -5.40 31.98 7.08
CA ARG A 173 -4.66 32.29 5.85
C ARG A 173 -3.44 33.17 6.12
N SER A 174 -2.69 32.85 7.17
CA SER A 174 -1.47 33.54 7.56
C SER A 174 -0.25 32.61 7.45
N SER A 175 0.94 33.18 7.35
CA SER A 175 2.20 32.40 7.29
C SER A 175 2.59 31.75 8.62
N TRP A 176 2.02 32.22 9.73
CA TRP A 176 2.27 31.69 11.07
C TRP A 176 1.18 30.71 11.53
N SER A 177 0.03 30.69 10.85
CA SER A 177 -1.05 29.73 11.08
C SER A 177 -0.61 28.29 10.82
N ALA A 178 -0.89 27.42 11.78
CA ALA A 178 -0.49 26.01 11.75
C ALA A 178 -1.62 25.07 11.27
N TRP A 179 -2.52 25.57 10.42
CA TRP A 179 -3.72 24.85 10.00
C TRP A 179 -3.44 23.49 9.36
N TYR A 180 -2.32 23.38 8.64
CA TYR A 180 -1.84 22.16 7.97
C TYR A 180 -1.43 21.03 8.94
N LEU A 181 -1.47 21.25 10.26
CA LEU A 181 -1.16 20.25 11.29
C LEU A 181 -2.39 19.69 12.01
N ARG A 182 -3.60 20.19 11.72
CA ARG A 182 -4.83 19.84 12.45
C ARG A 182 -5.22 18.36 12.41
N HIS A 183 -4.74 17.61 11.40
CA HIS A 183 -5.02 16.19 11.25
C HIS A 183 -4.09 15.30 12.09
N ILE A 184 -3.03 15.86 12.67
CA ILE A 184 -2.12 15.13 13.54
C ILE A 184 -2.82 14.90 14.87
N LYS A 185 -3.03 13.63 15.22
CA LYS A 185 -3.57 13.21 16.50
C LYS A 185 -2.47 12.48 17.26
N GLY A 186 -2.12 12.98 18.44
CA GLY A 186 -1.30 12.22 19.38
C GLY A 186 -2.10 11.08 20.00
N LYS A 187 -1.42 10.13 20.65
CA LYS A 187 -2.11 9.18 21.54
C LYS A 187 -2.76 9.96 22.68
N GLU A 188 -4.07 9.81 22.82
CA GLU A 188 -4.76 10.21 24.04
C GLU A 188 -4.27 9.30 25.16
N THR A 189 -3.41 9.81 26.03
CA THR A 189 -3.08 9.15 27.29
C THR A 189 -4.29 9.32 28.22
N ASN A 190 -5.24 8.39 28.15
CA ASN A 190 -6.16 8.12 29.25
C ASN A 190 -5.55 7.04 30.15
#